data_AF-A0AAU3BK18-F1
#
_entry.id   AF-A0AAU3BK18-F1
#
_cell.length_a   1.000
_cell.length_b   1.000
_cell.length_c   1.000
_cell.angle_alpha   90.00
_cell.angle_beta   90.00
_cell.angle_gamma   90.00
#
_symmetry.space_group_name_H-M   'P 1'
#
loop_
_entity.id
_entity.type
_entity.pdbx_description
1 polymer ?
#
loop_
_entity_poly.entity_id
_entity_poly.type
_entity_poly.pdbx_seq_one_letter_code
_entity_poly.pdbx_strand_id
1 'polypeptide(L)'
;MHVVVAHGVVRDWVMTLGIELLLAAGIRSGIYPFGGATFRFPREADGATPSAGSSPAMSSTLPRRTASAWSRKSSPTAPQRSSGPGDRASPPASTAGRARTVPLAGEATASSAAPQADIEPTGFEAIDGTGRVVRSEVGYGFGNRPVGVGRLSRGQGEPRQEGAQQRQDWAVDPCRRSKAAHRLREQTQKCLIGNPWVQMTLAETISNVVSELHAVLLNSNVSEFADKPEGIERDAALSMTLGKQGHPPPWPRAAGEAASWQTRQIGKLLRQAEVLVISPAAHAAVMAAAATLEPADVSTLDRDRDIPMRTGLLVLPEPVVVVNRTGSLSDTRAFGWQFITQHQILPTAQYPGVRVSTFMDRDGPVQPAGWRQAVSQARAAGSPLPPLMPDGMYGMRGDACLALESTETLARLSEDYRQMQDVLNQASQWRAEPVLEIGEWAGGRVDDRYDDFGARYMFAFWRLLSQGVTALDSPQAPAVRRVSDGGDTSLPQDPQVRVIRLAAPSPRSSDPAGDTKRLYRHRWPVRMHKVRQWYPSHQEHRVIWRGPYIKGPTDAPLMVGEKAYSVDS
;
A
#
# COMPACT_ATOMS: atom_id res chain seq x y z
N MET A 1 23.42 -20.63 -10.01
CA MET A 1 22.13 -20.85 -10.70
C MET A 1 21.52 -19.47 -10.94
N HIS A 2 21.80 -18.84 -12.10
CA HIS A 2 21.23 -17.53 -12.44
C HIS A 2 19.85 -17.77 -13.03
N VAL A 3 18.82 -17.70 -12.19
CA VAL A 3 17.44 -17.65 -12.66
C VAL A 3 17.11 -16.18 -12.88
N VAL A 4 16.86 -15.81 -14.13
CA VAL A 4 16.23 -14.51 -14.46
C VAL A 4 14.78 -14.65 -14.02
N VAL A 5 14.49 -14.27 -12.78
CA VAL A 5 13.12 -14.12 -12.31
C VAL A 5 12.55 -12.92 -13.05
N ALA A 6 11.31 -13.02 -13.52
CA ALA A 6 10.67 -11.94 -14.26
C ALA A 6 10.70 -10.64 -13.44
N HIS A 7 11.07 -9.53 -14.08
CA HIS A 7 11.08 -8.15 -13.55
C HIS A 7 9.70 -7.60 -13.12
N GLY A 8 8.74 -8.47 -12.86
CA GLY A 8 7.41 -8.10 -12.42
C GLY A 8 7.38 -7.91 -10.91
N VAL A 9 6.97 -6.72 -10.51
CA VAL A 9 6.55 -6.34 -9.16
C VAL A 9 7.64 -5.72 -8.27
N VAL A 10 7.87 -4.44 -8.55
CA VAL A 10 8.38 -3.46 -7.59
C VAL A 10 7.17 -2.65 -7.12
N ARG A 11 6.94 -2.56 -5.80
CA ARG A 11 5.71 -1.98 -5.21
C ARG A 11 5.95 -1.06 -4.01
N ASP A 12 5.25 0.07 -4.00
CA ASP A 12 4.59 0.87 -2.93
C ASP A 12 5.42 1.34 -1.72
N TRP A 13 6.39 2.23 -1.95
CA TRP A 13 7.17 2.87 -0.85
C TRP A 13 7.12 4.37 -0.82
N VAL A 14 7.04 4.97 -2.00
CA VAL A 14 7.27 6.40 -2.12
C VAL A 14 6.04 7.20 -1.67
N MET A 15 4.86 6.58 -1.57
CA MET A 15 3.65 7.12 -0.93
C MET A 15 3.90 7.82 0.39
N THR A 16 4.12 7.01 1.43
CA THR A 16 4.10 7.52 2.79
C THR A 16 5.42 8.20 3.11
N LEU A 17 6.52 7.74 2.51
CA LEU A 17 7.81 8.41 2.65
C LEU A 17 7.79 9.79 1.98
N GLY A 18 7.17 9.94 0.81
CA GLY A 18 7.03 11.22 0.12
C GLY A 18 6.24 12.24 0.92
N ILE A 19 5.05 11.85 1.40
CA ILE A 19 4.25 12.72 2.28
C ILE A 19 5.02 13.02 3.57
N GLU A 20 5.73 12.06 4.16
CA GLU A 20 6.54 12.30 5.36
C GLU A 20 7.73 13.22 5.13
N LEU A 21 8.41 13.10 3.99
CA LEU A 21 9.49 13.99 3.57
C LEU A 21 8.93 15.40 3.31
N LEU A 22 7.76 15.51 2.68
CA LEU A 22 7.05 16.79 2.48
C LEU A 22 6.64 17.41 3.82
N LEU A 23 6.12 16.61 4.76
CA LEU A 23 5.78 17.06 6.11
C LEU A 23 7.03 17.48 6.90
N ALA A 24 8.11 16.70 6.84
CA ALA A 24 9.37 17.03 7.50
C ALA A 24 10.01 18.32 6.93
N ALA A 25 9.93 18.52 5.61
CA ALA A 25 10.39 19.74 4.94
C ALA A 25 9.52 20.96 5.33
N GLY A 26 8.20 20.79 5.41
CA GLY A 26 7.27 21.84 5.83
C GLY A 26 7.40 22.22 7.31
N ILE A 27 7.69 21.26 8.20
CA ILE A 27 7.91 21.53 9.64
C ILE A 27 9.19 22.36 9.87
N ARG A 28 10.21 22.22 9.00
CA ARG A 28 11.47 22.98 9.13
C ARG A 28 11.43 24.39 8.54
N SER A 29 10.36 24.80 7.82
CA SER A 29 10.35 26.12 7.18
C SER A 29 8.96 26.73 6.99
N GLY A 30 8.71 27.82 7.74
CA GLY A 30 7.79 28.84 7.27
C GLY A 30 8.36 29.43 5.98
N ILE A 31 7.66 29.22 4.87
CA ILE A 31 7.91 29.83 3.55
C ILE A 31 9.19 29.31 2.86
N TYR A 32 9.04 28.24 2.07
CA TYR A 32 9.74 28.12 0.79
C TYR A 32 8.70 27.97 -0.32
N PRO A 33 8.67 28.84 -1.34
CA PRO A 33 8.01 28.50 -2.59
C PRO A 33 8.86 27.42 -3.28
N PHE A 34 8.25 26.28 -3.61
CA PHE A 34 8.80 25.28 -4.55
C PHE A 34 8.80 25.86 -5.99
N GLY A 35 9.50 26.98 -6.18
CA GLY A 35 9.66 27.68 -7.46
C GLY A 35 11.11 27.80 -7.93
N GLY A 36 12.02 26.98 -7.38
CA GLY A 36 13.47 27.12 -7.64
C GLY A 36 14.26 25.81 -7.66
N ALA A 37 13.62 24.65 -7.76
CA ALA A 37 14.33 23.42 -8.10
C ALA A 37 14.63 23.41 -9.61
N THR A 38 15.68 24.13 -10.02
CA THR A 38 16.30 23.87 -11.32
C THR A 38 17.08 22.56 -11.18
N PHE A 39 16.47 21.47 -11.65
CA PHE A 39 17.25 20.30 -12.06
C PHE A 39 18.31 20.79 -13.04
N ARG A 40 19.59 20.74 -12.65
CA ARG A 40 20.70 21.02 -13.58
C ARG A 40 20.83 19.80 -14.49
N PHE A 41 20.21 19.87 -15.65
CA PHE A 41 20.58 19.02 -16.78
C PHE A 41 21.99 19.41 -17.26
N PRO A 42 22.80 18.47 -17.75
CA PRO A 42 24.04 18.81 -18.44
C PRO A 42 23.68 19.69 -19.64
N ARG A 43 24.14 20.94 -19.60
CA ARG A 43 23.86 21.96 -20.61
C ARG A 43 24.74 21.66 -21.82
N GLU A 44 24.10 21.25 -22.91
CA GLU A 44 24.67 21.29 -24.25
C GLU A 44 25.14 22.73 -24.52
N ALA A 45 26.41 22.86 -24.90
CA ALA A 45 26.98 24.14 -25.29
C ALA A 45 26.35 24.56 -26.62
N ASP A 46 25.79 25.76 -26.69
CA ASP A 46 26.13 26.74 -27.74
C ASP A 46 25.43 28.10 -27.56
N GLY A 47 26.26 29.15 -27.68
CA GLY A 47 26.10 30.27 -28.60
C GLY A 47 24.83 31.13 -28.63
N ALA A 48 25.05 32.42 -28.32
CA ALA A 48 24.46 33.62 -28.95
C ALA A 48 23.09 34.19 -28.45
N THR A 49 23.20 35.34 -27.74
CA THR A 49 22.29 36.52 -27.76
C THR A 49 22.41 37.30 -29.09
N PRO A 50 21.56 38.30 -29.46
CA PRO A 50 20.62 39.15 -28.68
C PRO A 50 19.19 39.23 -29.29
N SER A 51 18.16 39.94 -28.82
CA SER A 51 18.06 41.36 -28.47
C SER A 51 16.72 41.72 -27.78
N ALA A 52 16.66 42.95 -27.27
CA ALA A 52 15.66 43.53 -26.39
C ALA A 52 14.37 44.02 -27.09
N GLY A 53 13.28 44.15 -26.32
CA GLY A 53 12.07 44.87 -26.72
C GLY A 53 10.98 44.98 -25.64
N SER A 54 10.99 46.11 -24.93
CA SER A 54 9.82 46.91 -24.50
C SER A 54 8.72 46.37 -23.54
N SER A 55 8.70 47.00 -22.35
CA SER A 55 7.59 47.47 -21.47
C SER A 55 6.18 47.66 -22.10
N PRO A 56 5.05 47.73 -21.32
CA PRO A 56 4.97 48.47 -20.05
C PRO A 56 4.08 47.93 -18.91
N ALA A 57 4.26 48.63 -17.79
CA ALA A 57 3.62 48.50 -16.49
C ALA A 57 2.10 48.70 -16.50
N MET A 58 1.41 47.95 -15.63
CA MET A 58 0.15 48.37 -15.03
C MET A 58 0.19 48.21 -13.51
N SER A 59 0.00 49.35 -12.86
CA SER A 59 -0.25 49.54 -11.44
C SER A 59 -1.65 49.04 -11.09
N SER A 60 -1.80 48.27 -10.01
CA SER A 60 -3.09 48.17 -9.33
C SER A 60 -2.93 48.08 -7.82
N THR A 61 -3.71 48.95 -7.19
CA THR A 61 -3.71 49.35 -5.80
C THR A 61 -4.50 48.34 -4.96
N LEU A 62 -3.91 47.83 -3.88
CA LEU A 62 -4.57 46.98 -2.88
C LEU A 62 -5.37 47.84 -1.87
N PRO A 63 -6.62 47.49 -1.52
CA PRO A 63 -7.30 48.11 -0.39
C PRO A 63 -6.99 47.39 0.92
N ARG A 64 -6.65 48.21 1.92
CA ARG A 64 -6.52 47.90 3.35
C ARG A 64 -7.73 47.10 3.86
N ARG A 65 -7.49 45.93 4.47
CA ARG A 65 -8.45 45.27 5.36
C ARG A 65 -8.25 45.77 6.79
N THR A 66 -9.35 46.24 7.36
CA THR A 66 -9.53 46.68 8.75
C THR A 66 -9.48 45.47 9.69
N ALA A 67 -8.66 45.58 10.73
CA ALA A 67 -8.60 44.63 11.84
C ALA A 67 -9.71 44.99 12.85
N SER A 68 -10.67 44.09 13.03
CA SER A 68 -11.63 44.16 14.15
C SER A 68 -11.12 43.31 15.31
N ALA A 69 -10.71 44.00 16.37
CA ALA A 69 -10.33 43.44 17.66
C ALA A 69 -11.53 42.76 18.33
N TRP A 70 -11.36 41.50 18.74
CA TRP A 70 -12.20 40.87 19.76
C TRP A 70 -11.33 40.55 20.96
N SER A 71 -11.52 41.37 22.00
CA SER A 71 -10.97 41.21 23.33
C SER A 71 -11.72 40.10 24.06
N ARG A 72 -11.01 39.05 24.51
CA ARG A 72 -11.49 38.15 25.57
C ARG A 72 -10.45 38.12 26.69
N LYS A 73 -10.79 38.83 27.77
CA LYS A 73 -10.28 38.57 29.12
C LYS A 73 -10.92 37.28 29.65
N SER A 74 -10.15 36.53 30.45
CA SER A 74 -10.53 35.74 31.64
C SER A 74 -10.08 34.28 31.59
N SER A 75 -8.95 34.02 32.26
CA SER A 75 -8.60 32.79 32.99
C SER A 75 -7.94 33.26 34.31
N PRO A 76 -7.75 32.46 35.39
CA PRO A 76 -8.07 31.04 35.59
C PRO A 76 -8.70 30.72 36.98
N THR A 77 -9.14 29.48 37.20
CA THR A 77 -9.11 28.88 38.55
C THR A 77 -8.89 27.37 38.44
N ALA A 78 -7.72 26.93 38.89
CA ALA A 78 -7.36 25.53 39.10
C ALA A 78 -7.36 25.25 40.61
N PRO A 79 -7.82 24.08 41.09
CA PRO A 79 -7.58 23.69 42.46
C PRO A 79 -6.28 22.90 42.59
N GLN A 80 -5.44 23.38 43.51
CA GLN A 80 -4.29 22.68 44.07
C GLN A 80 -4.73 21.34 44.69
N ARG A 81 -3.98 20.27 44.43
CA ARG A 81 -3.98 19.07 45.29
C ARG A 81 -2.66 18.95 46.03
N SER A 82 -2.83 18.77 47.33
CA SER A 82 -1.85 18.70 48.39
C SER A 82 -0.90 17.50 48.27
N SER A 83 0.37 17.81 48.52
CA SER A 83 1.44 16.91 48.94
C SER A 83 1.15 16.24 50.29
N GLY A 84 1.44 14.94 50.39
CA GLY A 84 1.58 14.21 51.66
C GLY A 84 2.61 13.08 51.48
N PRO A 85 3.58 12.91 52.40
CA PRO A 85 4.72 12.01 52.23
C PRO A 85 4.41 10.60 52.76
N GLY A 86 4.99 9.59 52.14
CA GLY A 86 4.88 8.20 52.56
C GLY A 86 6.17 7.44 52.29
N ASP A 87 7.07 7.50 53.26
CA ASP A 87 8.24 6.64 53.37
C ASP A 87 7.84 5.16 53.37
N ARG A 88 8.46 4.35 52.51
CA ARG A 88 8.66 2.92 52.78
C ARG A 88 9.98 2.45 52.20
N ALA A 89 10.87 2.12 53.13
CA ALA A 89 12.17 1.53 52.93
C ALA A 89 12.09 0.17 52.22
N SER A 90 12.99 -0.03 51.25
CA SER A 90 13.33 -1.33 50.67
C SER A 90 14.30 -2.07 51.60
N PRO A 91 14.13 -3.38 51.85
CA PRO A 91 15.18 -4.19 52.47
C PRO A 91 16.18 -4.72 51.43
N PRO A 92 17.41 -5.06 51.85
CA PRO A 92 18.54 -5.34 50.96
C PRO A 92 18.62 -6.78 50.47
N ALA A 93 19.45 -6.94 49.44
CA ALA A 93 19.81 -8.16 48.75
C ALA A 93 20.33 -9.29 49.66
N SER A 94 19.96 -10.52 49.32
CA SER A 94 20.62 -11.74 49.81
C SER A 94 21.30 -12.50 48.68
N THR A 95 22.56 -12.81 48.94
CA THR A 95 23.56 -13.51 48.14
C THR A 95 23.31 -15.02 47.99
N ALA A 96 23.97 -15.59 46.96
CA ALA A 96 24.50 -16.95 46.86
C ALA A 96 23.58 -18.06 46.28
N GLY A 97 23.93 -18.49 45.06
CA GLY A 97 23.37 -19.65 44.36
C GLY A 97 24.34 -20.18 43.30
N ARG A 98 25.33 -20.93 43.77
CA ARG A 98 26.42 -21.66 43.10
C ARG A 98 25.93 -22.54 41.92
N ALA A 99 26.55 -22.43 40.73
CA ALA A 99 26.48 -23.48 39.71
C ALA A 99 27.72 -23.55 38.79
N ARG A 100 28.51 -24.60 39.03
CA ARG A 100 29.35 -25.43 38.15
C ARG A 100 29.97 -24.82 36.88
N THR A 101 31.29 -24.67 36.95
CA THR A 101 32.25 -24.73 35.85
C THR A 101 32.23 -26.08 35.13
N VAL A 102 32.17 -26.04 33.80
CA VAL A 102 32.53 -27.13 32.88
C VAL A 102 33.54 -26.54 31.89
N PRO A 103 34.67 -27.21 31.58
CA PRO A 103 35.68 -26.67 30.69
C PRO A 103 35.31 -26.97 29.24
N LEU A 104 35.41 -25.97 28.37
CA LEU A 104 35.50 -26.19 26.92
C LEU A 104 36.89 -25.78 26.47
N ALA A 105 37.64 -26.80 26.09
CA ALA A 105 38.93 -26.73 25.43
C ALA A 105 38.76 -26.33 23.96
N GLY A 106 39.83 -25.77 23.39
CA GLY A 106 40.13 -25.90 21.97
C GLY A 106 39.98 -24.61 21.16
N GLU A 107 41.00 -23.74 21.26
CA GLU A 107 41.34 -22.81 20.20
C GLU A 107 41.64 -23.59 18.90
N ALA A 108 40.98 -23.21 17.81
CA ALA A 108 41.42 -23.54 16.46
C ALA A 108 41.35 -22.26 15.62
N THR A 109 42.51 -21.63 15.48
CA THR A 109 42.78 -20.56 14.52
C THR A 109 42.78 -21.17 13.10
N ALA A 110 41.80 -20.80 12.29
CA ALA A 110 41.82 -21.05 10.85
C ALA A 110 41.75 -19.71 10.12
N SER A 111 42.94 -19.20 9.80
CA SER A 111 43.16 -18.18 8.78
C SER A 111 42.84 -18.77 7.42
N SER A 112 41.89 -18.20 6.69
CA SER A 112 41.64 -18.50 5.28
C SER A 112 41.44 -17.19 4.53
N ALA A 113 42.56 -16.64 4.06
CA ALA A 113 42.55 -15.63 3.01
C ALA A 113 42.08 -16.29 1.70
N ALA A 114 40.97 -15.80 1.14
CA ALA A 114 40.55 -16.13 -0.22
C ALA A 114 41.08 -15.05 -1.17
N PRO A 115 41.64 -15.41 -2.34
CA PRO A 115 42.15 -14.44 -3.30
C PRO A 115 41.00 -13.79 -4.08
N GLN A 116 41.06 -12.48 -4.17
CA GLN A 116 40.23 -11.65 -5.03
C GLN A 116 40.82 -11.73 -6.44
N ALA A 117 40.13 -12.43 -7.35
CA ALA A 117 40.49 -12.49 -8.76
C ALA A 117 39.58 -11.52 -9.53
N ASP A 118 40.21 -10.50 -10.11
CA ASP A 118 39.61 -9.61 -11.10
C ASP A 118 39.28 -10.42 -12.36
N ILE A 119 38.00 -10.41 -12.75
CA ILE A 119 37.54 -10.95 -14.03
C ILE A 119 36.97 -9.78 -14.82
N GLU A 120 37.72 -9.34 -15.84
CA GLU A 120 37.22 -8.44 -16.88
C GLU A 120 36.14 -9.15 -17.73
N PRO A 121 35.09 -8.46 -18.19
CA PRO A 121 34.05 -9.06 -19.01
C PRO A 121 34.56 -9.24 -20.44
N THR A 122 34.92 -10.47 -20.79
CA THR A 122 35.12 -10.90 -22.18
C THR A 122 33.75 -11.15 -22.82
N GLY A 123 33.47 -10.45 -23.91
CA GLY A 123 32.24 -10.63 -24.69
C GLY A 123 32.14 -12.02 -25.31
N PHE A 124 30.97 -12.63 -25.24
CA PHE A 124 30.66 -13.90 -25.90
C PHE A 124 29.90 -13.65 -27.21
N GLU A 125 30.49 -14.05 -28.33
CA GLU A 125 29.79 -14.31 -29.58
C GLU A 125 29.23 -15.74 -29.56
N ALA A 126 27.94 -15.89 -29.84
CA ALA A 126 27.30 -17.18 -30.01
C ALA A 126 27.35 -17.60 -31.49
N ILE A 127 27.97 -18.75 -31.75
CA ILE A 127 27.98 -19.42 -33.06
C ILE A 127 26.90 -20.50 -33.03
N ASP A 128 26.03 -20.56 -34.04
CA ASP A 128 25.05 -21.63 -34.14
C ASP A 128 25.69 -22.96 -34.59
N GLY A 129 24.96 -24.07 -34.39
CA GLY A 129 25.40 -25.44 -34.71
C GLY A 129 25.66 -25.73 -36.20
N THR A 130 25.71 -24.71 -37.07
CA THR A 130 26.11 -24.84 -38.48
C THR A 130 27.32 -23.98 -38.85
N GLY A 131 27.91 -23.23 -37.90
CA GLY A 131 29.15 -22.50 -38.12
C GLY A 131 29.05 -21.31 -39.09
N ARG A 132 27.85 -20.75 -39.30
CA ARG A 132 27.65 -19.54 -40.12
C ARG A 132 27.29 -18.33 -39.27
N VAL A 133 28.05 -17.24 -39.48
CA VAL A 133 27.70 -15.91 -38.97
C VAL A 133 26.59 -15.33 -39.85
N VAL A 134 25.37 -15.26 -39.32
CA VAL A 134 24.23 -14.60 -39.99
C VAL A 134 24.10 -13.19 -39.42
N ARG A 135 24.51 -12.18 -40.19
CA ARG A 135 24.14 -10.78 -39.93
C ARG A 135 22.69 -10.57 -40.37
N SER A 136 21.78 -10.43 -39.41
CA SER A 136 20.44 -9.91 -39.69
C SER A 136 20.45 -8.38 -39.52
N GLU A 137 20.43 -7.65 -40.64
CA GLU A 137 20.06 -6.25 -40.63
C GLU A 137 18.55 -6.15 -40.37
N VAL A 138 18.18 -5.75 -39.15
CA VAL A 138 16.82 -5.30 -38.82
C VAL A 138 16.89 -3.79 -38.61
N GLY A 139 16.44 -3.05 -39.62
CA GLY A 139 16.33 -1.59 -39.55
C GLY A 139 15.25 -1.18 -38.55
N TYR A 140 15.67 -0.50 -37.47
CA TYR A 140 14.77 0.18 -36.56
C TYR A 140 14.50 1.59 -37.07
N GLY A 141 13.32 1.80 -37.65
CA GLY A 141 12.77 3.13 -37.89
C GLY A 141 12.21 3.71 -36.59
N PHE A 142 12.90 4.70 -36.02
CA PHE A 142 12.39 5.50 -34.91
C PHE A 142 11.27 6.43 -35.41
N GLY A 143 10.03 6.12 -35.02
CA GLY A 143 8.88 7.00 -35.16
C GLY A 143 8.19 7.16 -33.82
N ASN A 144 8.58 8.18 -33.05
CA ASN A 144 7.85 8.60 -31.85
C ASN A 144 6.47 9.14 -32.26
N ARG A 145 5.43 8.31 -32.12
CA ARG A 145 4.04 8.77 -32.06
C ARG A 145 3.54 8.68 -30.62
N PRO A 146 2.84 9.70 -30.10
CA PRO A 146 2.22 9.62 -28.78
C PRO A 146 1.15 8.52 -28.78
N VAL A 147 1.26 7.62 -27.80
CA VAL A 147 0.27 6.57 -27.51
C VAL A 147 -1.02 7.26 -27.07
N GLY A 148 -2.03 7.23 -27.94
CA GLY A 148 -3.38 7.67 -27.59
C GLY A 148 -3.96 6.79 -26.48
N VAL A 149 -4.59 7.43 -25.49
CA VAL A 149 -5.34 6.78 -24.42
C VAL A 149 -6.39 5.85 -25.05
N GLY A 150 -6.10 4.54 -25.02
CA GLY A 150 -6.92 3.53 -25.66
C GLY A 150 -8.33 3.47 -25.06
N ARG A 151 -9.34 3.60 -25.92
CA ARG A 151 -10.74 3.27 -25.62
C ARG A 151 -10.81 1.88 -24.99
N LEU A 152 -11.45 1.78 -23.82
CA LEU A 152 -12.02 0.53 -23.33
C LEU A 152 -13.16 0.11 -24.26
N SER A 153 -12.82 -0.60 -25.34
CA SER A 153 -13.82 -1.34 -26.12
C SER A 153 -14.43 -2.41 -25.22
N ARG A 154 -15.68 -2.21 -24.80
CA ARG A 154 -16.51 -3.26 -24.21
C ARG A 154 -16.78 -4.32 -25.28
N GLY A 155 -15.92 -5.33 -25.39
CA GLY A 155 -16.25 -6.57 -26.07
C GLY A 155 -17.50 -7.18 -25.42
N GLN A 156 -18.58 -7.36 -26.18
CA GLN A 156 -19.82 -7.98 -25.74
C GLN A 156 -19.72 -9.53 -25.78
N GLY A 157 -18.61 -10.13 -25.36
CA GLY A 157 -18.42 -11.59 -25.38
C GLY A 157 -18.78 -12.23 -24.04
N GLU A 158 -19.99 -12.78 -23.92
CA GLU A 158 -20.54 -13.66 -22.85
C GLU A 158 -19.81 -13.82 -21.48
N PRO A 159 -19.52 -12.78 -20.67
CA PRO A 159 -18.92 -12.95 -19.34
C PRO A 159 -19.98 -12.88 -18.21
N ARG A 160 -21.26 -12.67 -18.57
CA ARG A 160 -22.34 -12.42 -17.60
C ARG A 160 -22.76 -13.67 -16.83
N GLN A 161 -22.58 -14.87 -17.40
CA GLN A 161 -23.05 -16.10 -16.77
C GLN A 161 -22.11 -16.56 -15.64
N GLU A 162 -20.80 -16.57 -15.83
CA GLU A 162 -19.84 -16.99 -14.80
C GLU A 162 -19.88 -16.06 -13.58
N GLY A 163 -19.95 -14.75 -13.79
CA GLY A 163 -20.08 -13.79 -12.68
C GLY A 163 -21.40 -13.92 -11.92
N ALA A 164 -22.48 -14.34 -12.58
CA ALA A 164 -23.76 -14.60 -11.92
C ALA A 164 -23.73 -15.90 -11.10
N GLN A 165 -23.15 -16.97 -11.66
CA GLN A 165 -22.93 -18.24 -10.97
C GLN A 165 -22.06 -18.05 -9.72
N GLN A 166 -20.95 -17.31 -9.84
CA GLN A 166 -20.05 -17.04 -8.74
C GLN A 166 -20.69 -16.21 -7.62
N ARG A 167 -21.59 -15.27 -7.97
CA ARG A 167 -22.41 -14.51 -7.01
C ARG A 167 -23.43 -15.39 -6.30
N GLN A 168 -24.08 -16.30 -7.02
CA GLN A 168 -25.01 -17.27 -6.42
C GLN A 168 -24.26 -18.23 -5.49
N ASP A 169 -23.14 -18.79 -5.92
CA ASP A 169 -22.27 -19.64 -5.09
C ASP A 169 -21.82 -18.94 -3.80
N TRP A 170 -21.61 -17.62 -3.87
CA TRP A 170 -21.24 -16.83 -2.69
C TRP A 170 -22.35 -16.75 -1.65
N ALA A 171 -23.60 -16.68 -2.09
CA ALA A 171 -24.76 -16.65 -1.21
C ALA A 171 -25.05 -18.03 -0.59
N VAL A 172 -24.73 -19.10 -1.33
CA VAL A 172 -25.11 -20.47 -0.96
C VAL A 172 -24.24 -21.06 0.15
N ASP A 173 -22.92 -20.81 0.17
CA ASP A 173 -22.05 -21.44 1.19
C ASP A 173 -20.86 -20.57 1.67
N PRO A 174 -21.11 -19.65 2.61
CA PRO A 174 -20.06 -18.89 3.29
C PRO A 174 -19.08 -19.77 4.08
N CYS A 175 -19.54 -20.93 4.58
CA CYS A 175 -18.72 -21.87 5.36
C CYS A 175 -17.65 -22.51 4.48
N ARG A 176 -17.99 -22.92 3.25
CA ARG A 176 -17.02 -23.47 2.29
C ARG A 176 -15.94 -22.46 1.92
N ARG A 177 -16.29 -21.18 1.74
CA ARG A 177 -15.33 -20.11 1.45
C ARG A 177 -14.41 -19.84 2.63
N SER A 178 -14.97 -19.82 3.83
CA SER A 178 -14.23 -19.77 5.10
C SER A 178 -13.19 -20.90 5.19
N LYS A 179 -13.62 -22.16 5.00
CA LYS A 179 -12.74 -23.33 4.98
C LYS A 179 -11.68 -23.26 3.88
N ALA A 180 -12.01 -22.68 2.72
CA ALA A 180 -11.05 -22.48 1.64
C ALA A 180 -9.99 -21.44 2.03
N ALA A 181 -10.37 -20.33 2.65
CA ALA A 181 -9.44 -19.31 3.13
C ALA A 181 -8.51 -19.82 4.24
N HIS A 182 -9.00 -20.64 5.17
CA HIS A 182 -8.15 -21.32 6.15
C HIS A 182 -7.13 -22.25 5.51
N ARG A 183 -7.58 -23.14 4.61
CA ARG A 183 -6.69 -24.05 3.89
C ARG A 183 -5.63 -23.29 3.10
N LEU A 184 -6.03 -22.19 2.46
CA LEU A 184 -5.14 -21.32 1.73
C LEU A 184 -4.06 -20.70 2.65
N ARG A 185 -4.45 -20.16 3.81
CA ARG A 185 -3.52 -19.66 4.84
C ARG A 185 -2.56 -20.75 5.33
N GLU A 186 -3.06 -21.93 5.67
CA GLU A 186 -2.26 -23.05 6.17
C GLU A 186 -1.25 -23.56 5.15
N GLN A 187 -1.69 -23.76 3.90
CA GLN A 187 -0.82 -24.18 2.81
C GLN A 187 0.27 -23.15 2.56
N THR A 188 -0.09 -21.86 2.53
CA THR A 188 0.89 -20.78 2.44
C THR A 188 1.89 -20.84 3.58
N GLN A 189 1.43 -20.94 4.83
CA GLN A 189 2.33 -21.01 5.98
C GLN A 189 3.30 -22.19 5.89
N LYS A 190 2.84 -23.37 5.45
CA LYS A 190 3.67 -24.57 5.28
C LYS A 190 4.74 -24.40 4.20
N CYS A 191 4.42 -23.73 3.10
CA CYS A 191 5.33 -23.55 1.97
C CYS A 191 6.20 -22.29 2.05
N LEU A 192 5.97 -21.42 3.05
CA LEU A 192 6.63 -20.12 3.16
C LEU A 192 8.00 -20.20 3.86
N ILE A 193 8.03 -20.73 5.09
CA ILE A 193 9.23 -20.68 5.93
C ILE A 193 10.28 -21.64 5.40
N GLY A 194 11.50 -21.13 5.17
CA GLY A 194 12.61 -21.93 4.66
C GLY A 194 12.58 -22.19 3.16
N ASN A 195 11.60 -21.64 2.43
CA ASN A 195 11.53 -21.80 0.98
C ASN A 195 12.53 -20.87 0.27
N PRO A 196 13.56 -21.40 -0.42
CA PRO A 196 14.60 -20.58 -1.05
C PRO A 196 14.07 -19.73 -2.21
N TRP A 197 13.02 -20.19 -2.91
CA TRP A 197 12.40 -19.44 -3.99
C TRP A 197 11.66 -18.22 -3.46
N VAL A 198 10.95 -18.36 -2.34
CA VAL A 198 10.33 -17.23 -1.65
C VAL A 198 11.38 -16.22 -1.18
N GLN A 199 12.50 -16.69 -0.62
CA GLN A 199 13.60 -15.81 -0.21
C GLN A 199 14.16 -15.01 -1.39
N MET A 200 14.43 -15.68 -2.50
CA MET A 200 14.99 -15.05 -3.70
C MET A 200 14.04 -13.98 -4.25
N THR A 201 12.76 -14.31 -4.44
CA THR A 201 11.77 -13.33 -4.95
C THR A 201 11.64 -12.13 -4.01
N LEU A 202 11.53 -12.33 -2.70
CA LEU A 202 11.45 -11.21 -1.76
C LEU A 202 12.74 -10.37 -1.73
N ALA A 203 13.91 -11.00 -1.82
CA ALA A 203 15.19 -10.27 -1.87
C ALA A 203 15.29 -9.40 -3.13
N GLU A 204 14.81 -9.90 -4.26
CA GLU A 204 14.73 -9.14 -5.50
C GLU A 204 13.77 -7.95 -5.39
N THR A 205 12.55 -8.17 -4.88
CA THR A 205 11.58 -7.09 -4.62
C THR A 205 12.17 -6.01 -3.71
N ILE A 206 12.83 -6.41 -2.61
CA ILE A 206 13.51 -5.47 -1.71
C ILE A 206 14.63 -4.72 -2.44
N SER A 207 15.46 -5.41 -3.23
CA SER A 207 16.56 -4.78 -3.97
C SER A 207 16.04 -3.73 -4.95
N ASN A 208 14.94 -4.02 -5.64
CA ASN A 208 14.33 -3.11 -6.59
C ASN A 208 13.84 -1.84 -5.90
N VAL A 209 13.08 -2.00 -4.81
CA VAL A 209 12.60 -0.90 -3.97
C VAL A 209 13.75 -0.04 -3.44
N VAL A 210 14.77 -0.69 -2.87
CA VAL A 210 15.92 0.01 -2.29
C VAL A 210 16.66 0.77 -3.37
N SER A 211 16.76 0.23 -4.59
CA SER A 211 17.43 0.90 -5.71
C SER A 211 16.66 2.12 -6.19
N GLU A 212 15.33 2.09 -6.17
CA GLU A 212 14.51 3.25 -6.50
C GLU A 212 14.64 4.34 -5.43
N LEU A 213 14.51 3.98 -4.15
CA LEU A 213 14.67 4.94 -3.06
C LEU A 213 16.09 5.51 -3.00
N HIS A 214 17.10 4.68 -3.27
CA HIS A 214 18.48 5.12 -3.42
C HIS A 214 18.62 6.17 -4.53
N ALA A 215 18.00 5.95 -5.70
CA ALA A 215 17.99 6.93 -6.77
C ALA A 215 17.30 8.24 -6.35
N VAL A 216 16.22 8.18 -5.57
CA VAL A 216 15.60 9.39 -5.00
C VAL A 216 16.59 10.12 -4.10
N LEU A 217 17.23 9.41 -3.17
CA LEU A 217 18.18 10.01 -2.23
C LEU A 217 19.37 10.67 -2.95
N LEU A 218 19.92 10.04 -3.98
CA LEU A 218 21.00 10.61 -4.79
C LEU A 218 20.61 11.90 -5.53
N ASN A 219 19.34 12.01 -5.94
CA ASN A 219 18.82 13.20 -6.64
C ASN A 219 18.21 14.23 -5.68
N SER A 220 18.10 13.89 -4.39
CA SER A 220 17.60 14.81 -3.39
C SER A 220 18.76 15.68 -2.90
N ASN A 221 18.57 17.00 -2.82
CA ASN A 221 19.52 17.96 -2.24
C ASN A 221 19.66 17.80 -0.70
N VAL A 222 19.69 16.57 -0.20
CA VAL A 222 19.86 16.29 1.22
C VAL A 222 21.33 16.52 1.53
N SER A 223 21.68 17.78 1.78
CA SER A 223 23.01 18.25 2.19
C SER A 223 23.56 17.45 3.37
N GLU A 224 22.70 16.82 4.17
CA GLU A 224 23.07 15.91 5.26
C GLU A 224 23.82 14.63 4.79
N PHE A 225 23.95 14.38 3.49
CA PHE A 225 24.74 13.26 2.94
C PHE A 225 26.04 13.66 2.22
N ALA A 226 26.27 14.95 1.93
CA ALA A 226 27.41 15.38 1.11
C ALA A 226 28.79 15.04 1.70
N ASP A 227 28.90 14.97 3.04
CA ASP A 227 30.16 14.69 3.74
C ASP A 227 30.30 13.23 4.19
N LYS A 228 29.38 12.34 3.77
CA LYS A 228 29.35 10.95 4.24
C LYS A 228 30.05 10.00 3.26
N PRO A 229 30.57 8.87 3.76
CA PRO A 229 31.23 7.87 2.92
C PRO A 229 30.29 7.30 1.85
N GLU A 230 30.85 6.99 0.68
CA GLU A 230 30.12 6.36 -0.44
C GLU A 230 29.35 5.11 0.02
N GLY A 231 28.10 4.98 -0.44
CA GLY A 231 27.25 3.83 -0.18
C GLY A 231 26.33 3.98 1.04
N ILE A 232 26.49 5.05 1.82
CA ILE A 232 25.59 5.34 2.95
C ILE A 232 24.15 5.57 2.50
N GLU A 233 23.94 6.02 1.26
CA GLU A 233 22.63 6.30 0.69
C GLU A 233 21.86 5.01 0.44
N ARG A 234 22.55 3.95 0.03
CA ARG A 234 21.93 2.63 -0.17
C ARG A 234 21.57 2.00 1.17
N ASP A 235 22.44 2.12 2.16
CA ASP A 235 22.16 1.69 3.53
C ASP A 235 21.00 2.50 4.14
N ALA A 236 20.97 3.80 3.90
CA ALA A 236 19.87 4.67 4.32
C ALA A 236 18.56 4.28 3.61
N ALA A 237 18.57 4.02 2.30
CA ALA A 237 17.41 3.56 1.55
C ALA A 237 16.87 2.23 2.12
N LEU A 238 17.72 1.24 2.34
CA LEU A 238 17.31 -0.04 2.95
C LEU A 238 16.77 0.17 4.36
N SER A 239 17.43 0.99 5.16
CA SER A 239 17.01 1.28 6.52
C SER A 239 15.67 2.02 6.55
N MET A 240 15.45 3.01 5.67
CA MET A 240 14.19 3.76 5.56
C MET A 240 13.05 2.84 5.13
N THR A 241 13.33 1.93 4.18
CA THR A 241 12.43 0.87 3.74
C THR A 241 12.03 -0.01 4.94
N LEU A 242 12.99 -0.62 5.63
CA LEU A 242 12.69 -1.52 6.74
C LEU A 242 12.06 -0.82 7.95
N GLY A 243 12.56 0.36 8.31
CA GLY A 243 12.00 1.19 9.37
C GLY A 243 10.54 1.56 9.09
N LYS A 244 10.21 1.88 7.84
CA LYS A 244 8.84 2.18 7.44
C LYS A 244 7.91 0.97 7.49
N GLN A 245 8.41 -0.23 7.20
CA GLN A 245 7.73 -1.50 7.50
C GLN A 245 7.66 -1.85 9.01
N GLY A 246 8.14 -0.96 9.89
CA GLY A 246 8.13 -1.18 11.33
C GLY A 246 9.05 -2.29 11.81
N HIS A 247 10.14 -2.51 11.07
CA HIS A 247 11.25 -3.31 11.57
C HIS A 247 12.08 -2.47 12.55
N PRO A 248 12.31 -2.96 13.79
CA PRO A 248 13.14 -2.23 14.75
C PRO A 248 14.62 -2.36 14.39
N PRO A 249 15.46 -1.32 14.57
CA PRO A 249 16.91 -1.46 14.39
C PRO A 249 17.51 -2.47 15.40
N PRO A 250 18.69 -3.07 15.12
CA PRO A 250 19.53 -2.84 13.94
C PRO A 250 18.95 -3.49 12.68
N TRP A 251 19.03 -2.77 11.56
CA TRP A 251 18.54 -3.27 10.28
C TRP A 251 19.61 -4.10 9.55
N PRO A 252 19.19 -5.16 8.82
CA PRO A 252 20.01 -5.83 7.83
C PRO A 252 20.67 -4.87 6.86
N ARG A 253 21.86 -5.24 6.37
CA ARG A 253 22.58 -4.49 5.33
C ARG A 253 22.38 -5.07 3.93
N ALA A 254 21.88 -6.29 3.83
CA ALA A 254 21.67 -6.98 2.58
C ALA A 254 20.19 -7.33 2.34
N ALA A 255 19.77 -7.30 1.07
CA ALA A 255 18.40 -7.63 0.68
C ALA A 255 18.01 -9.07 1.05
N GLY A 256 18.94 -10.04 0.97
CA GLY A 256 18.68 -11.43 1.35
C GLY A 256 18.39 -11.62 2.84
N GLU A 257 19.11 -10.90 3.71
CA GLU A 257 18.85 -10.89 5.15
C GLU A 257 17.50 -10.24 5.47
N ALA A 258 17.20 -9.12 4.79
CA ALA A 258 15.91 -8.44 4.88
C ALA A 258 14.75 -9.35 4.42
N ALA A 259 14.91 -10.09 3.33
CA ALA A 259 13.93 -11.07 2.84
C ALA A 259 13.67 -12.19 3.85
N SER A 260 14.74 -12.70 4.47
CA SER A 260 14.64 -13.71 5.54
C SER A 260 13.85 -13.17 6.73
N TRP A 261 14.07 -11.89 7.05
CA TRP A 261 13.34 -11.25 8.13
C TRP A 261 11.87 -11.02 7.81
N GLN A 262 11.56 -10.51 6.62
CA GLN A 262 10.18 -10.34 6.15
C GLN A 262 9.44 -11.67 6.12
N THR A 263 10.07 -12.75 5.65
CA THR A 263 9.48 -14.09 5.61
C THR A 263 9.08 -14.56 7.01
N ARG A 264 9.94 -14.34 8.03
CA ARG A 264 9.59 -14.64 9.43
C ARG A 264 8.42 -13.81 9.93
N GLN A 265 8.35 -12.52 9.57
CA GLN A 265 7.24 -11.65 9.94
C GLN A 265 5.93 -12.06 9.27
N ILE A 266 5.95 -12.40 7.98
CA ILE A 266 4.80 -12.91 7.25
C ILE A 266 4.33 -14.24 7.86
N GLY A 267 5.25 -15.14 8.21
CA GLY A 267 4.89 -16.36 8.93
C GLY A 267 4.23 -16.09 10.28
N LYS A 268 4.68 -15.07 11.02
CA LYS A 268 4.03 -14.63 12.28
C LYS A 268 2.64 -14.06 12.01
N LEU A 269 2.49 -13.22 10.98
CA LEU A 269 1.20 -12.71 10.50
C LEU A 269 0.24 -13.86 10.20
N LEU A 270 0.62 -14.82 9.36
CA LEU A 270 -0.26 -15.93 8.96
C LEU A 270 -0.68 -16.79 10.16
N ARG A 271 0.18 -16.97 11.17
CA ARG A 271 -0.17 -17.70 12.40
C ARG A 271 -1.15 -16.94 13.29
N GLN A 272 -1.05 -15.62 13.33
CA GLN A 272 -1.76 -14.78 14.31
C GLN A 272 -3.00 -14.10 13.72
N ALA A 273 -3.13 -14.07 12.40
CA ALA A 273 -4.20 -13.35 11.71
C ALA A 273 -5.56 -14.00 11.93
N GLU A 274 -6.51 -13.17 12.32
CA GLU A 274 -7.92 -13.43 12.06
C GLU A 274 -8.12 -13.48 10.55
N VAL A 275 -8.80 -14.52 10.04
CA VAL A 275 -9.05 -14.68 8.61
C VAL A 275 -10.39 -14.05 8.27
N LEU A 276 -10.40 -13.19 7.26
CA LEU A 276 -11.59 -12.54 6.76
C LEU A 276 -11.78 -12.90 5.30
N VAL A 277 -13.03 -13.13 4.91
CA VAL A 277 -13.41 -13.34 3.51
C VAL A 277 -14.40 -12.27 3.12
N ILE A 278 -14.10 -11.50 2.08
CA ILE A 278 -14.98 -10.43 1.59
C ILE A 278 -15.87 -10.93 0.45
N SER A 279 -17.16 -10.62 0.53
CA SER A 279 -18.11 -10.92 -0.54
C SER A 279 -17.82 -10.08 -1.81
N PRO A 280 -18.17 -10.57 -3.01
CA PRO A 280 -18.00 -9.83 -4.27
C PRO A 280 -18.63 -8.42 -4.23
N ALA A 281 -19.81 -8.28 -3.63
CA ALA A 281 -20.47 -6.99 -3.52
C ALA A 281 -19.71 -6.02 -2.60
N ALA A 282 -19.24 -6.50 -1.45
CA ALA A 282 -18.44 -5.68 -0.54
C ALA A 282 -17.08 -5.34 -1.17
N HIS A 283 -16.46 -6.30 -1.86
CA HIS A 283 -15.23 -6.11 -2.60
C HIS A 283 -15.36 -4.99 -3.64
N ALA A 284 -16.41 -5.04 -4.47
CA ALA A 284 -16.69 -4.01 -5.47
C ALA A 284 -16.89 -2.62 -4.84
N ALA A 285 -17.52 -2.54 -3.67
CA ALA A 285 -17.68 -1.27 -2.95
C ALA A 285 -16.35 -0.74 -2.42
N VAL A 286 -15.47 -1.61 -1.90
CA VAL A 286 -14.11 -1.22 -1.49
C VAL A 286 -13.29 -0.74 -2.70
N MET A 287 -13.36 -1.45 -3.83
CA MET A 287 -12.70 -1.03 -5.08
C MET A 287 -13.16 0.36 -5.54
N ALA A 288 -14.49 0.58 -5.56
CA ALA A 288 -15.06 1.87 -5.92
C ALA A 288 -14.66 2.98 -4.94
N ALA A 289 -14.59 2.69 -3.64
CA ALA A 289 -14.12 3.62 -2.63
C ALA A 289 -12.63 3.96 -2.81
N ALA A 290 -11.78 2.95 -2.99
CA ALA A 290 -10.34 3.09 -3.18
C ALA A 290 -10.00 3.94 -4.42
N ALA A 291 -10.76 3.79 -5.50
CA ALA A 291 -10.63 4.58 -6.72
C ALA A 291 -10.92 6.08 -6.54
N THR A 292 -11.56 6.49 -5.43
CA THR A 292 -11.84 7.90 -5.12
C THR A 292 -10.87 8.53 -4.14
N LEU A 293 -9.94 7.76 -3.58
CA LEU A 293 -8.99 8.24 -2.57
C LEU A 293 -7.83 8.97 -3.23
N GLU A 294 -7.45 10.09 -2.62
CA GLU A 294 -6.22 10.79 -2.90
C GLU A 294 -5.13 10.31 -1.92
N PRO A 295 -3.84 10.46 -2.27
CA PRO A 295 -2.71 10.07 -1.43
C PRO A 295 -2.78 10.60 0.01
N ALA A 296 -3.15 11.87 0.20
CA ALA A 296 -3.23 12.47 1.53
C ALA A 296 -4.40 11.93 2.37
N ASP A 297 -5.43 11.35 1.77
CA ASP A 297 -6.56 10.77 2.51
C ASP A 297 -6.09 9.57 3.36
N VAL A 298 -5.17 8.77 2.83
CA VAL A 298 -4.65 7.57 3.49
C VAL A 298 -3.94 7.90 4.81
N SER A 299 -3.29 9.07 4.88
CA SER A 299 -2.62 9.58 6.07
C SER A 299 -3.57 10.10 7.16
N THR A 300 -4.89 10.07 6.92
CA THR A 300 -5.90 10.33 7.96
C THR A 300 -6.26 9.08 8.78
N LEU A 301 -5.61 7.94 8.51
CA LEU A 301 -5.88 6.67 9.17
C LEU A 301 -5.56 6.75 10.67
N ASP A 302 -6.54 6.39 11.50
CA ASP A 302 -6.35 6.12 12.92
C ASP A 302 -6.43 4.61 13.13
N ARG A 303 -5.30 3.95 13.39
CA ARG A 303 -5.30 2.49 13.49
C ARG A 303 -6.15 1.97 14.65
N ASP A 304 -6.20 2.71 15.76
CA ASP A 304 -6.86 2.25 16.99
C ASP A 304 -8.38 2.44 16.90
N ARG A 305 -8.84 3.33 16.01
CA ARG A 305 -10.27 3.65 15.83
C ARG A 305 -10.86 3.09 14.55
N ASP A 306 -10.07 2.97 13.48
CA ASP A 306 -10.55 2.52 12.16
C ASP A 306 -10.41 1.00 11.97
N ILE A 307 -9.47 0.36 12.65
CA ILE A 307 -9.14 -1.05 12.38
C ILE A 307 -9.66 -1.94 13.51
N PRO A 308 -10.63 -2.82 13.25
CA PRO A 308 -11.30 -3.58 14.30
C PRO A 308 -10.44 -4.69 14.94
N MET A 309 -9.31 -5.05 14.33
CA MET A 309 -8.38 -6.07 14.85
C MET A 309 -6.93 -5.72 14.54
N ARG A 310 -6.03 -6.06 15.46
CA ARG A 310 -4.60 -5.73 15.37
C ARG A 310 -3.87 -6.51 14.28
N THR A 311 -4.30 -7.74 14.00
CA THR A 311 -3.69 -8.62 13.01
C THR A 311 -4.79 -9.34 12.23
N GLY A 312 -4.80 -9.19 10.92
CA GLY A 312 -5.82 -9.81 10.06
C GLY A 312 -5.27 -10.23 8.70
N LEU A 313 -6.00 -11.14 8.05
CA LEU A 313 -5.75 -11.63 6.70
C LEU A 313 -7.07 -11.61 5.94
N LEU A 314 -7.21 -10.64 5.04
CA LEU A 314 -8.35 -10.52 4.14
C LEU A 314 -8.08 -11.29 2.84
N VAL A 315 -8.87 -12.33 2.59
CA VAL A 315 -8.88 -13.08 1.32
C VAL A 315 -9.97 -12.55 0.42
N LEU A 316 -9.61 -12.18 -0.80
CA LEU A 316 -10.53 -11.56 -1.76
C LEU A 316 -11.44 -12.62 -2.42
N PRO A 317 -12.53 -12.22 -3.08
CA PRO A 317 -13.30 -13.13 -3.92
C PRO A 317 -12.61 -13.42 -5.25
N GLU A 318 -11.98 -12.39 -5.81
CA GLU A 318 -11.20 -12.41 -7.04
C GLU A 318 -9.92 -11.59 -6.80
N PRO A 319 -8.80 -11.89 -7.50
CA PRO A 319 -7.61 -11.07 -7.43
C PRO A 319 -7.86 -9.67 -8.00
N VAL A 320 -7.29 -8.65 -7.36
CA VAL A 320 -7.24 -7.30 -7.94
C VAL A 320 -6.06 -7.20 -8.88
N VAL A 321 -6.32 -7.05 -10.18
CA VAL A 321 -5.28 -6.83 -11.18
C VAL A 321 -4.96 -5.35 -11.30
N VAL A 322 -3.71 -5.02 -11.03
CA VAL A 322 -3.16 -3.67 -11.03
C VAL A 322 -2.09 -3.55 -12.11
N VAL A 323 -2.14 -2.47 -12.88
CA VAL A 323 -1.03 -2.00 -13.71
C VAL A 323 -0.22 -1.03 -12.84
N ASN A 324 0.99 -1.42 -12.47
CA ASN A 324 1.85 -0.55 -11.66
C ASN A 324 2.49 0.55 -12.52
N ARG A 325 3.25 1.42 -11.89
CA ARG A 325 3.95 2.52 -12.58
C ARG A 325 4.94 2.10 -13.68
N THR A 326 5.49 0.89 -13.62
CA THR A 326 6.40 0.36 -14.66
C THR A 326 5.63 -0.24 -15.84
N GLY A 327 4.29 -0.18 -15.80
CA GLY A 327 3.42 -0.84 -16.77
C GLY A 327 3.28 -2.34 -16.55
N SER A 328 3.91 -2.87 -15.50
CA SER A 328 3.85 -4.28 -15.16
C SER A 328 2.52 -4.63 -14.49
N LEU A 329 1.97 -5.77 -14.87
CA LEU A 329 0.78 -6.32 -14.23
C LEU A 329 1.17 -7.04 -12.94
N SER A 330 0.32 -6.91 -11.93
CA SER A 330 0.35 -7.75 -10.73
C SER A 330 -1.07 -7.97 -10.23
N ASP A 331 -1.34 -9.15 -9.69
CA ASP A 331 -2.62 -9.50 -9.10
C ASP A 331 -2.50 -9.65 -7.58
N THR A 332 -3.42 -9.04 -6.84
CA THR A 332 -3.45 -9.16 -5.37
C THR A 332 -4.63 -10.02 -4.96
N ARG A 333 -4.35 -11.19 -4.38
CA ARG A 333 -5.34 -12.19 -3.95
C ARG A 333 -5.75 -12.03 -2.49
N ALA A 334 -4.84 -11.56 -1.65
CA ALA A 334 -5.09 -11.32 -0.24
C ALA A 334 -4.26 -10.15 0.29
N PHE A 335 -4.77 -9.55 1.37
CA PHE A 335 -4.08 -8.53 2.14
C PHE A 335 -3.95 -9.00 3.59
N GLY A 336 -2.74 -9.00 4.12
CA GLY A 336 -2.50 -9.14 5.55
C GLY A 336 -2.17 -7.80 6.20
N TRP A 337 -2.46 -7.65 7.48
CA TRP A 337 -2.00 -6.48 8.22
C TRP A 337 -1.61 -6.77 9.66
N GLN A 338 -0.74 -5.92 10.21
CA GLN A 338 -0.31 -5.94 11.61
C GLN A 338 -0.08 -4.52 12.13
N PHE A 339 -0.48 -4.25 13.37
CA PHE A 339 -0.07 -3.03 14.07
C PHE A 339 1.44 -3.09 14.34
N ILE A 340 2.14 -2.00 14.04
CA ILE A 340 3.59 -1.88 14.17
C ILE A 340 3.97 -0.53 14.76
N THR A 341 5.23 -0.39 15.16
CA THR A 341 5.85 0.94 15.33
C THR A 341 6.69 1.20 14.09
N GLN A 342 6.37 2.23 13.33
CA GLN A 342 7.21 2.68 12.23
C GLN A 342 8.41 3.44 12.78
N HIS A 343 9.56 3.25 12.16
CA HIS A 343 10.81 3.92 12.48
C HIS A 343 11.23 4.79 11.30
N GLN A 344 11.14 6.11 11.47
CA GLN A 344 11.67 7.08 10.52
C GLN A 344 13.14 7.35 10.86
N ILE A 345 13.97 7.52 9.82
CA ILE A 345 15.40 7.75 9.97
C ILE A 345 15.74 9.24 9.91
N LEU A 346 15.00 9.99 9.10
CA LEU A 346 15.25 11.40 8.84
C LEU A 346 13.96 12.21 8.95
N PRO A 347 13.73 12.93 10.08
CA PRO A 347 14.44 12.80 11.34
C PRO A 347 14.18 11.45 12.02
N THR A 348 15.05 11.04 12.96
CA THR A 348 14.82 9.85 13.78
C THR A 348 13.54 10.03 14.59
N ALA A 349 12.51 9.27 14.25
CA ALA A 349 11.21 9.34 14.91
C ALA A 349 10.51 7.98 14.89
N GLN A 350 9.52 7.81 15.77
CA GLN A 350 8.70 6.62 15.82
C GLN A 350 7.23 6.99 15.80
N TYR A 351 6.45 6.25 15.02
CA TYR A 351 5.01 6.49 14.89
C TYR A 351 4.24 5.17 15.03
N PRO A 352 3.04 5.20 15.63
CA PRO A 352 2.14 4.06 15.51
C PRO A 352 1.73 3.92 14.05
N GLY A 353 1.85 2.71 13.52
CA GLY A 353 1.49 2.42 12.14
C GLY A 353 0.86 1.06 11.96
N VAL A 354 0.59 0.75 10.70
CA VAL A 354 0.03 -0.51 10.24
C VAL A 354 0.89 -1.01 9.10
N ARG A 355 1.42 -2.20 9.25
CA ARG A 355 2.08 -2.91 8.15
C ARG A 355 1.01 -3.63 7.36
N VAL A 356 0.99 -3.44 6.06
CA VAL A 356 0.17 -4.21 5.14
C VAL A 356 1.10 -5.09 4.31
N SER A 357 0.68 -6.34 4.11
CA SER A 357 1.35 -7.32 3.26
C SER A 357 0.41 -7.71 2.13
N THR A 358 0.86 -7.60 0.89
CA THR A 358 0.13 -8.08 -0.28
C THR A 358 0.56 -9.49 -0.61
N PHE A 359 -0.42 -10.30 -1.04
CA PHE A 359 -0.17 -11.64 -1.53
C PHE A 359 -0.78 -11.79 -2.91
N MET A 360 0.03 -12.21 -3.87
CA MET A 360 -0.45 -12.60 -5.19
C MET A 360 -0.92 -14.06 -5.19
N ASP A 361 -1.80 -14.40 -6.13
CA ASP A 361 -2.19 -15.79 -6.34
C ASP A 361 -1.12 -16.46 -7.20
N ARG A 362 -0.47 -17.51 -6.67
CA ARG A 362 0.53 -18.25 -7.45
C ARG A 362 -0.02 -18.71 -8.78
N ASP A 363 -1.29 -19.12 -8.79
CA ASP A 363 -2.00 -19.65 -9.94
C ASP A 363 -3.00 -18.61 -10.51
N GLY A 364 -2.78 -17.32 -10.21
CA GLY A 364 -3.63 -16.21 -10.58
C GLY A 364 -3.67 -15.88 -12.08
N PRO A 365 -4.43 -14.85 -12.48
CA PRO A 365 -4.54 -14.43 -13.87
C PRO A 365 -3.26 -13.79 -14.43
N VAL A 366 -2.36 -13.29 -13.57
CA VAL A 366 -1.12 -12.64 -14.00
C VAL A 366 0.04 -13.63 -13.90
N GLN A 367 0.42 -14.24 -15.03
CA GLN A 367 1.50 -15.24 -15.07
C GLN A 367 2.51 -14.97 -16.20
N PRO A 368 3.40 -13.98 -16.03
CA PRO A 368 4.46 -13.76 -17.01
C PRO A 368 5.31 -15.02 -17.19
N ALA A 369 5.96 -15.16 -18.35
CA ALA A 369 6.70 -16.38 -18.70
C ALA A 369 7.74 -16.76 -17.61
N GLY A 370 8.49 -15.79 -17.10
CA GLY A 370 9.44 -16.03 -16.01
C GLY A 370 8.80 -16.48 -14.70
N TRP A 371 7.57 -16.03 -14.38
CA TRP A 371 6.83 -16.52 -13.21
C TRP A 371 6.44 -17.99 -13.37
N ARG A 372 5.90 -18.37 -14.54
CA ARG A 372 5.55 -19.79 -14.83
C ARG A 372 6.77 -20.69 -14.76
N GLN A 373 7.91 -20.22 -15.28
CA GLN A 373 9.18 -20.93 -15.19
C GLN A 373 9.61 -21.09 -13.72
N ALA A 374 9.59 -20.03 -12.92
CA ALA A 374 9.93 -20.08 -11.50
C ALA A 374 9.02 -21.04 -10.72
N VAL A 375 7.70 -21.03 -10.96
CA VAL A 375 6.74 -21.97 -10.34
C VAL A 375 7.08 -23.41 -10.72
N SER A 376 7.38 -23.68 -12.00
CA SER A 376 7.75 -25.01 -12.49
C SER A 376 9.05 -25.49 -11.86
N GLN A 377 10.09 -24.65 -11.83
CA GLN A 377 11.38 -24.97 -11.24
C GLN A 377 11.29 -25.20 -9.73
N ALA A 378 10.53 -24.37 -9.01
CA ALA A 378 10.30 -24.53 -7.57
C ALA A 378 9.62 -25.87 -7.26
N ARG A 379 8.64 -26.27 -8.08
CA ARG A 379 7.99 -27.58 -7.97
C ARG A 379 8.95 -28.72 -8.27
N ALA A 380 9.74 -28.63 -9.34
CA ALA A 380 10.73 -29.64 -9.70
C ALA A 380 11.83 -29.82 -8.64
N ALA A 381 12.19 -28.74 -7.94
CA ALA A 381 13.15 -28.75 -6.84
C ALA A 381 12.56 -29.22 -5.49
N GLY A 382 11.32 -29.70 -5.46
CA GLY A 382 10.66 -30.17 -4.22
C GLY A 382 10.32 -29.06 -3.22
N SER A 383 10.37 -27.79 -3.64
CA SER A 383 10.11 -26.61 -2.81
C SER A 383 9.02 -25.74 -3.45
N PRO A 384 7.78 -26.25 -3.63
CA PRO A 384 6.74 -25.53 -4.35
C PRO A 384 6.43 -24.19 -3.69
N LEU A 385 6.21 -23.16 -4.52
CA LEU A 385 5.83 -21.83 -4.04
C LEU A 385 4.48 -21.89 -3.30
N PRO A 386 4.30 -21.08 -2.23
CA PRO A 386 3.04 -21.00 -1.50
C PRO A 386 1.91 -20.51 -2.43
N PRO A 387 0.66 -20.94 -2.21
CA PRO A 387 -0.46 -20.48 -3.04
C PRO A 387 -0.76 -18.99 -2.88
N LEU A 388 -0.54 -18.41 -1.68
CA LEU A 388 -0.43 -16.96 -1.50
C LEU A 388 1.04 -16.57 -1.48
N MET A 389 1.57 -16.13 -2.62
CA MET A 389 2.94 -15.67 -2.69
C MET A 389 3.04 -14.24 -2.14
N PRO A 390 3.89 -13.98 -1.13
CA PRO A 390 4.12 -12.62 -0.69
C PRO A 390 4.72 -11.80 -1.81
N ASP A 391 4.11 -10.64 -2.04
CA ASP A 391 4.38 -9.81 -3.20
C ASP A 391 4.95 -8.44 -2.80
N GLY A 392 4.50 -7.92 -1.65
CA GLY A 392 4.98 -6.66 -1.12
C GLY A 392 4.62 -6.47 0.34
N MET A 393 5.31 -5.55 0.99
CA MET A 393 5.01 -5.11 2.34
C MET A 393 5.24 -3.61 2.43
N TYR A 394 4.26 -2.88 2.93
CA TYR A 394 4.35 -1.43 3.11
C TYR A 394 3.80 -1.04 4.47
N GLY A 395 4.22 0.12 4.96
CA GLY A 395 3.79 0.64 6.24
C GLY A 395 3.01 1.93 6.08
N MET A 396 1.80 1.97 6.64
CA MET A 396 0.96 3.15 6.72
C MET A 396 1.08 3.77 8.12
N ARG A 397 1.10 5.09 8.22
CA ARG A 397 0.92 5.77 9.51
C ARG A 397 -0.49 5.52 10.01
N GLY A 398 -0.63 5.37 11.33
CA GLY A 398 -1.88 5.07 11.99
C GLY A 398 -2.19 6.02 13.15
N ASP A 399 -1.53 7.18 13.22
CA ASP A 399 -1.74 8.23 14.23
C ASP A 399 -2.67 9.36 13.76
N ALA A 400 -3.34 9.20 12.62
CA ALA A 400 -4.24 10.20 12.08
C ALA A 400 -3.60 11.59 11.92
N CYS A 401 -2.31 11.65 11.57
CA CYS A 401 -1.52 12.87 11.58
C CYS A 401 -2.10 14.01 10.71
N LEU A 402 -2.91 13.68 9.68
CA LEU A 402 -3.57 14.65 8.81
C LEU A 402 -5.10 14.80 9.06
N ALA A 403 -5.66 14.23 10.13
CA ALA A 403 -7.11 14.27 10.37
C ALA A 403 -7.67 15.68 10.64
N LEU A 404 -6.84 16.57 11.20
CA LEU A 404 -7.21 17.96 11.49
C LEU A 404 -6.92 18.93 10.33
N GLU A 405 -6.24 18.45 9.29
CA GLU A 405 -5.82 19.30 8.18
C GLU A 405 -6.99 19.75 7.31
N SER A 406 -6.88 20.98 6.80
CA SER A 406 -7.87 21.56 5.90
C SER A 406 -7.94 20.78 4.58
N THR A 407 -9.08 20.81 3.90
CA THR A 407 -9.24 20.15 2.59
C THR A 407 -8.28 20.73 1.55
N GLU A 408 -7.97 22.02 1.64
CA GLU A 408 -7.00 22.69 0.77
C GLU A 408 -5.57 22.18 1.03
N THR A 409 -5.18 22.05 2.31
CA THR A 409 -3.87 21.47 2.68
C THR A 409 -3.71 20.05 2.14
N LEU A 410 -4.73 19.20 2.31
CA LEU A 410 -4.69 17.82 1.81
C LEU A 410 -4.63 17.76 0.27
N ALA A 411 -5.36 18.65 -0.41
CA ALA A 411 -5.32 18.73 -1.87
C ALA A 411 -3.92 19.12 -2.37
N ARG A 412 -3.29 20.11 -1.71
CA ARG A 412 -1.90 20.50 -2.01
C ARG A 412 -0.92 19.36 -1.75
N LEU A 413 -0.98 18.70 -0.59
CA LEU A 413 -0.11 17.56 -0.29
C LEU A 413 -0.28 16.41 -1.29
N SER A 414 -1.51 16.17 -1.76
CA SER A 414 -1.77 15.17 -2.79
C SER A 414 -1.20 15.58 -4.15
N GLU A 415 -1.25 16.87 -4.50
CA GLU A 415 -0.63 17.41 -5.72
C GLU A 415 0.90 17.29 -5.67
N ASP A 416 1.53 17.75 -4.58
CA ASP A 416 2.99 17.66 -4.38
C ASP A 416 3.46 16.20 -4.48
N TYR A 417 2.68 15.29 -3.90
CA TYR A 417 2.93 13.86 -4.00
C TYR A 417 2.82 13.33 -5.44
N ARG A 418 1.77 13.72 -6.18
CA ARG A 418 1.58 13.31 -7.58
C ARG A 418 2.75 13.79 -8.46
N GLN A 419 3.22 15.01 -8.24
CA GLN A 419 4.39 15.55 -8.94
C GLN A 419 5.66 14.75 -8.64
N MET A 420 5.91 14.43 -7.37
CA MET A 420 7.03 13.57 -6.99
C MET A 420 6.94 12.19 -7.66
N GLN A 421 5.76 11.57 -7.68
CA GLN A 421 5.57 10.29 -8.37
C GLN A 421 5.76 10.39 -9.88
N ASP A 422 5.34 11.48 -10.50
CA ASP A 422 5.57 11.67 -11.93
C ASP A 422 7.06 11.73 -12.28
N VAL A 423 7.88 12.35 -11.42
CA VAL A 423 9.35 12.34 -11.56
C VAL A 423 9.90 10.92 -11.41
N LEU A 424 9.40 10.14 -10.45
CA LEU A 424 9.83 8.75 -10.25
C LEU A 424 9.44 7.85 -11.40
N ASN A 425 8.24 8.05 -11.93
CA ASN A 425 7.74 7.35 -13.09
C ASN A 425 8.65 7.63 -14.28
N GLN A 426 9.00 8.89 -14.56
CA GLN A 426 9.97 9.26 -15.58
C GLN A 426 11.34 8.60 -15.35
N ALA A 427 11.84 8.63 -14.11
CA ALA A 427 13.11 7.99 -13.76
C ALA A 427 13.08 6.45 -13.86
N SER A 428 11.90 5.83 -13.83
CA SER A 428 11.71 4.38 -13.97
C SER A 428 11.45 3.91 -15.40
N GLN A 429 11.19 4.83 -16.34
CA GLN A 429 10.80 4.47 -17.72
C GLN A 429 11.83 3.59 -18.43
N TRP A 430 13.12 3.71 -18.12
CA TRP A 430 14.16 2.87 -18.71
C TRP A 430 14.06 1.39 -18.31
N ARG A 431 13.31 1.06 -17.24
CA ARG A 431 12.99 -0.31 -16.80
C ARG A 431 11.63 -0.81 -17.30
N ALA A 432 10.87 0.02 -18.02
CA ALA A 432 9.55 -0.37 -18.49
C ALA A 432 9.69 -1.38 -19.63
N GLU A 433 9.76 -2.66 -19.28
CA GLU A 433 9.51 -3.72 -20.25
C GLU A 433 8.00 -3.86 -20.46
N PRO A 434 7.49 -3.69 -21.69
CA PRO A 434 6.07 -3.90 -21.96
C PRO A 434 5.74 -5.36 -21.65
N VAL A 435 4.98 -5.58 -20.58
CA VAL A 435 4.53 -6.92 -20.22
C VAL A 435 3.48 -7.34 -21.24
N LEU A 436 3.86 -8.28 -22.11
CA LEU A 436 2.94 -8.93 -23.04
C LEU A 436 1.75 -9.47 -22.26
N GLU A 437 0.58 -8.96 -22.59
CA GLU A 437 -0.70 -9.36 -22.02
C GLU A 437 -0.99 -10.80 -22.44
N ILE A 438 -0.82 -11.75 -21.51
CA ILE A 438 -1.18 -13.15 -21.71
C ILE A 438 -2.40 -13.44 -20.82
N GLY A 439 -3.59 -13.17 -21.37
CA GLY A 439 -4.88 -13.49 -20.77
C GLY A 439 -5.90 -12.36 -20.87
N GLU A 440 -7.07 -12.65 -21.46
CA GLU A 440 -8.22 -11.74 -21.44
C GLU A 440 -8.85 -11.73 -20.04
N TRP A 441 -8.42 -10.80 -19.18
CA TRP A 441 -9.10 -10.60 -17.90
C TRP A 441 -10.21 -9.55 -18.03
N ALA A 442 -11.47 -9.99 -17.93
CA ALA A 442 -12.66 -9.15 -18.12
C ALA A 442 -13.06 -8.30 -16.90
N GLY A 443 -12.35 -8.43 -15.76
CA GLY A 443 -12.72 -7.85 -14.46
C GLY A 443 -12.35 -6.38 -14.22
N GLY A 444 -11.78 -5.70 -15.21
CA GLY A 444 -11.47 -4.26 -15.16
C GLY A 444 -10.17 -3.92 -14.43
N ARG A 445 -9.13 -3.54 -15.18
CA ARG A 445 -7.79 -3.23 -14.64
C ARG A 445 -7.81 -1.95 -13.82
N VAL A 446 -7.07 -1.95 -12.72
CA VAL A 446 -6.77 -0.73 -11.99
C VAL A 446 -5.46 -0.15 -12.49
N ASP A 447 -5.51 1.05 -13.06
CA ASP A 447 -4.32 1.86 -13.29
C ASP A 447 -3.84 2.42 -11.94
N ASP A 448 -2.64 2.01 -11.53
CA ASP A 448 -2.01 2.42 -10.28
C ASP A 448 -0.70 3.13 -10.57
N ARG A 449 -0.82 4.25 -11.28
CA ARG A 449 0.28 5.17 -11.61
C ARG A 449 1.14 5.60 -10.42
N TYR A 450 0.56 5.61 -9.22
CA TYR A 450 1.25 6.02 -8.00
C TYR A 450 1.70 4.85 -7.15
N ASP A 451 1.42 3.64 -7.61
CA ASP A 451 1.78 2.39 -6.98
C ASP A 451 1.33 2.37 -5.52
N ASP A 452 0.11 2.85 -5.25
CA ASP A 452 -0.46 3.12 -3.92
C ASP A 452 -1.82 2.46 -3.70
N PHE A 453 -2.29 1.69 -4.69
CA PHE A 453 -3.63 1.14 -4.67
C PHE A 453 -3.83 0.19 -3.51
N GLY A 454 -2.81 -0.56 -3.11
CA GLY A 454 -2.88 -1.43 -1.95
C GLY A 454 -3.19 -0.65 -0.66
N ALA A 455 -2.53 0.49 -0.44
CA ALA A 455 -2.79 1.35 0.71
C ALA A 455 -4.19 1.97 0.66
N ARG A 456 -4.62 2.46 -0.52
CA ARG A 456 -5.97 2.99 -0.75
C ARG A 456 -7.05 1.93 -0.51
N TYR A 457 -6.84 0.71 -1.00
CA TYR A 457 -7.75 -0.42 -0.81
C TYR A 457 -7.94 -0.72 0.67
N MET A 458 -6.84 -0.89 1.42
CA MET A 458 -6.93 -1.23 2.84
C MET A 458 -7.52 -0.10 3.69
N PHE A 459 -7.17 1.16 3.39
CA PHE A 459 -7.81 2.31 4.01
C PHE A 459 -9.32 2.32 3.77
N ALA A 460 -9.76 2.16 2.52
CA ALA A 460 -11.17 2.11 2.16
C ALA A 460 -11.88 0.94 2.87
N PHE A 461 -11.27 -0.23 2.90
CA PHE A 461 -11.79 -1.42 3.57
C PHE A 461 -12.05 -1.16 5.06
N TRP A 462 -11.06 -0.68 5.81
CA TRP A 462 -11.20 -0.41 7.24
C TRP A 462 -12.22 0.69 7.53
N ARG A 463 -12.22 1.76 6.73
CA ARG A 463 -13.20 2.85 6.91
C ARG A 463 -14.62 2.44 6.59
N LEU A 464 -14.84 1.60 5.57
CA LEU A 464 -16.19 1.07 5.27
C LEU A 464 -16.68 0.12 6.36
N LEU A 465 -15.78 -0.68 6.94
CA LEU A 465 -16.06 -1.48 8.14
C LEU A 465 -16.43 -0.59 9.33
N SER A 466 -15.63 0.43 9.63
CA SER A 466 -15.88 1.33 10.76
C SER A 466 -17.15 2.17 10.61
N GLN A 467 -17.59 2.43 9.36
CA GLN A 467 -18.86 3.10 9.06
C GLN A 467 -20.08 2.20 9.21
N GLY A 468 -19.89 0.88 9.37
CA GLY A 468 -20.99 -0.09 9.34
C GLY A 468 -21.63 -0.26 7.95
N VAL A 469 -20.95 0.18 6.89
CA VAL A 469 -21.39 -0.06 5.49
C VAL A 469 -21.18 -1.53 5.13
N THR A 470 -20.22 -2.17 5.77
CA THR A 470 -20.05 -3.62 5.72
C THR A 470 -20.39 -4.24 7.07
N ALA A 471 -21.07 -5.39 7.03
CA ALA A 471 -21.37 -6.17 8.20
C ALA A 471 -20.29 -7.24 8.40
N LEU A 472 -19.81 -7.34 9.64
CA LEU A 472 -18.92 -8.39 10.10
C LEU A 472 -19.79 -9.51 10.65
N ASP A 473 -20.16 -10.47 9.80
CA ASP A 473 -20.91 -11.62 10.26
C ASP A 473 -19.96 -12.50 11.09
N SER A 474 -20.13 -12.46 12.41
CA SER A 474 -19.58 -13.52 13.24
C SER A 474 -20.35 -14.78 12.89
N PRO A 475 -19.68 -15.91 12.58
CA PRO A 475 -20.37 -17.16 12.38
C PRO A 475 -21.10 -17.46 13.69
N GLN A 476 -22.41 -17.21 13.71
CA GLN A 476 -23.24 -17.53 14.86
C GLN A 476 -23.07 -19.03 15.00
N ALA A 477 -22.33 -19.46 16.04
CA ALA A 477 -22.11 -20.87 16.26
C ALA A 477 -23.50 -21.51 16.24
N PRO A 478 -23.77 -22.47 15.35
CA PRO A 478 -25.06 -23.15 15.38
C PRO A 478 -25.26 -23.56 16.83
N ALA A 479 -26.44 -23.30 17.37
CA ALA A 479 -26.79 -23.65 18.74
C ALA A 479 -26.80 -25.18 18.84
N VAL A 480 -25.63 -25.80 18.76
CA VAL A 480 -25.39 -27.18 19.08
C VAL A 480 -25.68 -27.21 20.56
N ARG A 481 -26.87 -27.72 20.90
CA ARG A 481 -27.20 -28.17 22.24
C ARG A 481 -26.00 -28.96 22.72
N ARG A 482 -25.19 -28.34 23.59
CA ARG A 482 -24.11 -29.02 24.28
C ARG A 482 -24.81 -30.08 25.11
N VAL A 483 -24.85 -31.30 24.61
CA VAL A 483 -24.99 -32.46 25.46
C VAL A 483 -23.72 -32.44 26.28
N SER A 484 -23.90 -32.15 27.57
CA SER A 484 -22.86 -31.98 28.57
C SER A 484 -22.14 -33.31 28.83
N ASP A 485 -21.41 -33.84 27.86
CA ASP A 485 -20.62 -35.05 28.07
C ASP A 485 -19.17 -34.65 28.39
N GLY A 486 -18.78 -34.93 29.63
CA GLY A 486 -17.65 -34.36 30.37
C GLY A 486 -16.26 -34.79 29.92
N GLY A 487 -15.90 -34.59 28.65
CA GLY A 487 -14.56 -34.83 28.11
C GLY A 487 -13.70 -33.56 28.01
N ASP A 488 -12.80 -33.38 28.98
CA ASP A 488 -11.88 -32.25 29.14
C ASP A 488 -10.71 -32.28 28.15
N THR A 489 -11.00 -32.01 26.87
CA THR A 489 -9.97 -31.68 25.86
C THR A 489 -10.40 -30.42 25.12
N SER A 490 -10.07 -29.26 25.69
CA SER A 490 -10.18 -27.97 25.03
C SER A 490 -9.16 -27.88 23.89
N LEU A 491 -9.48 -28.49 22.74
CA LEU A 491 -8.76 -28.22 21.52
C LEU A 491 -8.84 -26.71 21.23
N PRO A 492 -7.72 -26.05 20.90
CA PRO A 492 -7.71 -24.64 20.53
C PRO A 492 -8.75 -24.41 19.45
N GLN A 493 -9.77 -23.60 19.76
CA GLN A 493 -10.79 -23.23 18.79
C GLN A 493 -10.08 -22.53 17.64
N ASP A 494 -10.08 -23.14 16.44
CA ASP A 494 -9.49 -22.54 15.24
C ASP A 494 -10.11 -21.14 15.06
N PRO A 495 -9.30 -20.07 14.90
CA PRO A 495 -9.80 -18.70 14.77
C PRO A 495 -10.95 -18.62 13.77
N GLN A 496 -12.10 -18.16 14.24
CA GLN A 496 -13.32 -18.08 13.42
C GLN A 496 -13.09 -17.19 12.19
N VAL A 497 -13.42 -17.68 10.98
CA VAL A 497 -13.48 -16.81 9.80
C VAL A 497 -14.63 -15.85 9.93
N ARG A 498 -14.35 -14.58 9.68
CA ARG A 498 -15.37 -13.55 9.56
C ARG A 498 -15.70 -13.29 8.10
N VAL A 499 -16.99 -13.29 7.77
CA VAL A 499 -17.45 -12.99 6.40
C VAL A 499 -17.86 -11.53 6.33
N ILE A 500 -17.27 -10.77 5.40
CA ILE A 500 -17.58 -9.37 5.18
C ILE A 500 -18.61 -9.24 4.07
N ARG A 501 -19.78 -8.71 4.42
CA ARG A 501 -20.87 -8.43 3.46
C ARG A 501 -21.16 -6.95 3.39
N LEU A 502 -21.78 -6.49 2.30
CA LEU A 502 -22.43 -5.18 2.32
C LEU A 502 -23.58 -5.23 3.31
N ALA A 503 -23.62 -4.28 4.22
CA ALA A 503 -24.77 -4.09 5.09
C ALA A 503 -25.99 -3.77 4.22
N ALA A 504 -27.15 -4.28 4.62
CA ALA A 504 -28.40 -3.88 4.01
C ALA A 504 -28.53 -2.34 4.12
N PRO A 505 -29.04 -1.65 3.09
CA PRO A 505 -29.25 -0.21 3.18
C PRO A 505 -30.14 0.08 4.39
N SER A 506 -29.59 0.77 5.39
CA SER A 506 -30.39 1.21 6.53
C SER A 506 -31.46 2.17 6.00
N PRO A 507 -32.76 1.98 6.33
CA PRO A 507 -33.81 2.90 5.94
C PRO A 507 -33.47 4.28 6.50
N ARG A 508 -33.10 5.21 5.62
CA ARG A 508 -32.79 6.59 6.04
C ARG A 508 -34.04 7.19 6.65
N SER A 509 -33.90 7.83 7.82
CA SER A 509 -34.98 8.65 8.36
C SER A 509 -35.35 9.68 7.31
N SER A 510 -36.61 9.68 6.88
CA SER A 510 -37.16 10.74 6.05
C SER A 510 -36.83 12.08 6.69
N ASP A 511 -36.16 12.96 5.95
CA ASP A 511 -35.71 14.26 6.45
C ASP A 511 -36.86 15.00 7.17
N PRO A 512 -36.59 15.67 8.30
CA PRO A 512 -37.59 16.48 8.99
C PRO A 512 -38.13 17.58 8.07
N ALA A 513 -39.45 17.73 8.04
CA ALA A 513 -40.21 18.56 7.11
C ALA A 513 -40.10 20.09 7.34
N GLY A 514 -38.96 20.59 7.84
CA GLY A 514 -38.88 21.94 8.43
C GLY A 514 -38.28 23.06 7.60
N ASP A 515 -37.41 22.79 6.63
CA ASP A 515 -36.76 23.86 5.85
C ASP A 515 -37.39 24.02 4.47
N THR A 516 -37.43 25.25 3.96
CA THR A 516 -37.86 25.68 2.60
C THR A 516 -37.03 24.96 1.52
N LYS A 517 -37.31 23.68 1.36
CA LYS A 517 -36.59 22.77 0.48
C LYS A 517 -36.89 23.15 -0.96
N ARG A 518 -35.81 23.33 -1.72
CA ARG A 518 -35.83 23.35 -3.17
C ARG A 518 -36.65 22.14 -3.67
N LEU A 519 -37.85 22.40 -4.19
CA LEU A 519 -38.75 21.37 -4.71
C LEU A 519 -38.17 20.81 -6.01
N TYR A 520 -37.59 19.63 -5.94
CA TYR A 520 -37.10 18.94 -7.13
C TYR A 520 -38.27 18.25 -7.85
N ARG A 521 -38.44 18.49 -9.15
CA ARG A 521 -39.48 17.84 -9.97
C ARG A 521 -39.13 16.42 -10.41
N HIS A 522 -37.91 15.97 -10.13
CA HIS A 522 -37.37 14.70 -10.61
C HIS A 522 -36.57 14.00 -9.50
N ARG A 523 -36.48 12.68 -9.61
CA ARG A 523 -35.52 11.85 -8.89
C ARG A 523 -34.35 11.48 -9.79
N TRP A 524 -33.15 11.30 -9.23
CA TRP A 524 -32.00 10.78 -9.99
C TRP A 524 -31.12 9.87 -9.12
N PRO A 525 -30.46 8.87 -9.73
CA PRO A 525 -29.49 8.05 -9.03
C PRO A 525 -28.21 8.84 -8.75
N VAL A 526 -27.80 8.83 -7.49
CA VAL A 526 -26.51 9.36 -7.03
C VAL A 526 -25.57 8.17 -6.85
N ARG A 527 -24.40 8.23 -7.49
CA ARG A 527 -23.35 7.22 -7.33
C ARG A 527 -22.70 7.35 -5.95
N MET A 528 -21.99 6.28 -5.56
CA MET A 528 -21.13 6.33 -4.39
C MET A 528 -20.14 7.49 -4.52
N HIS A 529 -19.99 8.29 -3.47
CA HIS A 529 -19.04 9.40 -3.46
C HIS A 529 -18.40 9.59 -2.08
N LYS A 530 -17.15 10.06 -2.13
CA LYS A 530 -16.33 10.42 -0.97
C LYS A 530 -16.79 11.75 -0.39
N VAL A 531 -16.86 11.85 0.93
CA VAL A 531 -17.13 13.10 1.66
C VAL A 531 -16.20 13.18 2.87
N ARG A 532 -15.65 14.37 3.16
CA ARG A 532 -15.00 14.65 4.44
C ARG A 532 -16.04 15.20 5.42
N GLN A 533 -16.54 14.34 6.30
CA GLN A 533 -17.56 14.71 7.27
C GLN A 533 -16.91 15.15 8.58
N TRP A 534 -17.32 16.32 9.09
CA TRP A 534 -16.95 16.79 10.43
C TRP A 534 -17.69 15.98 11.50
N TYR A 535 -16.95 15.50 12.51
CA TYR A 535 -17.48 14.80 13.67
C TYR A 535 -17.24 15.64 14.94
N PRO A 536 -18.23 16.43 15.40
CA PRO A 536 -18.04 17.32 16.57
C PRO A 536 -17.56 16.62 17.84
N SER A 537 -18.01 15.38 18.08
CA SER A 537 -17.62 14.56 19.23
C SER A 537 -16.12 14.23 19.26
N HIS A 538 -15.47 14.31 18.10
CA HIS A 538 -14.07 13.96 17.92
C HIS A 538 -13.22 15.15 17.45
N GLN A 539 -13.87 16.27 17.14
CA GLN A 539 -13.25 17.48 16.62
C GLN A 539 -12.34 17.21 15.39
N GLU A 540 -12.75 16.31 14.50
CA GLU A 540 -11.97 15.92 13.33
C GLU A 540 -12.85 15.77 12.08
N HIS A 541 -12.21 15.86 10.90
CA HIS A 541 -12.84 15.51 9.63
C HIS A 541 -12.48 14.06 9.26
N ARG A 542 -13.48 13.22 8.98
CA ARG A 542 -13.25 11.84 8.53
C ARG A 542 -13.71 11.64 7.10
N VAL A 543 -12.94 10.87 6.35
CA VAL A 543 -13.32 10.40 5.03
C VAL A 543 -14.39 9.32 5.20
N ILE A 544 -15.56 9.57 4.62
CA ILE A 544 -16.66 8.61 4.54
C ILE A 544 -17.13 8.43 3.11
N TRP A 545 -17.83 7.32 2.86
CA TRP A 545 -18.51 7.11 1.59
C TRP A 545 -20.00 7.05 1.79
N ARG A 546 -20.71 7.85 1.01
CA ARG A 546 -22.15 7.74 0.89
C ARG A 546 -22.42 6.77 -0.23
N GLY A 547 -22.92 5.57 0.10
CA GLY A 547 -23.34 4.56 -0.87
C GLY A 547 -24.37 5.11 -1.86
N PRO A 548 -24.62 4.41 -2.99
CA PRO A 548 -25.54 4.89 -4.01
C PRO A 548 -26.96 5.06 -3.45
N TYR A 549 -27.64 6.14 -3.85
CA TYR A 549 -29.03 6.41 -3.42
C TYR A 549 -29.79 7.22 -4.46
N ILE A 550 -31.12 7.21 -4.37
CA ILE A 550 -31.98 8.06 -5.19
C ILE A 550 -32.20 9.39 -4.46
N LYS A 551 -31.91 10.51 -5.12
CA LYS A 551 -32.18 11.87 -4.61
C LYS A 551 -33.41 12.44 -5.29
N GLY A 552 -34.29 13.11 -4.55
CA GLY A 552 -35.53 13.74 -5.03
C GLY A 552 -36.79 13.20 -4.32
N PRO A 553 -37.97 13.86 -4.47
CA PRO A 553 -39.23 13.43 -3.85
C PRO A 553 -39.68 12.03 -4.29
N THR A 554 -40.23 11.23 -3.37
CA THR A 554 -40.63 9.83 -3.61
C THR A 554 -41.74 9.67 -4.66
N ASP A 555 -42.46 10.73 -4.96
CA ASP A 555 -43.52 10.82 -5.98
C ASP A 555 -43.03 11.37 -7.33
N ALA A 556 -41.84 12.00 -7.40
CA ALA A 556 -41.32 12.56 -8.65
C ALA A 556 -40.82 11.48 -9.62
N PRO A 557 -40.90 11.67 -10.95
CA PRO A 557 -40.39 10.70 -11.93
C PRO A 557 -38.87 10.48 -11.80
N LEU A 558 -38.42 9.23 -11.92
CA LEU A 558 -37.00 8.86 -11.92
C LEU A 558 -36.37 9.16 -13.28
N MET A 559 -35.42 10.09 -13.32
CA MET A 559 -34.57 10.31 -14.48
C MET A 559 -33.52 9.21 -14.54
N VAL A 560 -33.81 8.18 -15.34
CA VAL A 560 -32.81 7.22 -15.82
C VAL A 560 -32.12 7.84 -17.02
N GLY A 561 -31.34 8.90 -16.78
CA GLY A 561 -30.56 9.51 -17.87
C GLY A 561 -29.46 8.55 -18.29
N GLU A 562 -29.56 7.98 -19.49
CA GLU A 562 -28.37 7.52 -20.19
C GLU A 562 -27.43 8.73 -20.36
N LYS A 563 -26.26 8.68 -19.72
CA LYS A 563 -25.22 9.68 -20.01
C LYS A 563 -24.67 9.37 -21.39
N ALA A 564 -25.14 10.10 -22.40
CA ALA A 564 -24.40 10.25 -23.65
C ALA A 564 -23.20 11.15 -23.38
N TYR A 565 -22.00 10.65 -23.64
CA TYR A 565 -20.78 11.45 -23.67
C TYR A 565 -20.55 11.81 -25.14
N SER A 566 -20.47 13.11 -25.49
CA SER A 566 -19.95 13.46 -26.82
C SER A 566 -18.47 13.09 -26.84
N VAL A 567 -18.06 12.36 -27.86
CA VAL A 567 -16.65 12.12 -28.14
C VAL A 567 -16.30 13.13 -29.22
N ASP A 568 -15.68 14.24 -28.82
CA ASP A 568 -15.09 15.15 -29.79
C ASP A 568 -13.99 14.37 -30.52
N SER A 569 -14.13 14.28 -31.85
CA SER A 569 -13.33 13.42 -32.75
C SER A 569 -12.06 14.11 -33.19
#